data_AF-A0A959F8L7-F1
#
_entry.id   AF-A0A959F8L7-F1
#
_cell.length_a   1.000
_cell.length_b   1.000
_cell.length_c   1.000
_cell.angle_alpha   90.00
_cell.angle_beta   90.00
_cell.angle_gamma   90.00
#
_symmetry.space_group_name_H-M   'P 1'
#
loop_
_entity.id
_entity.type
_entity.pdbx_description
1 polymer ?
#
loop_
_entity_poly.entity_id
_entity_poly.type
_entity_poly.pdbx_seq_one_letter_code
_entity_poly.pdbx_strand_id
1 'polypeptide(L)' 'MQLAISILIGLIALAHFYILWFEMFAWTTRGPKVFRQ' A
#
# COMPACT_ATOMS: atom_id res chain seq x y z
N MET A 1 -12.02 22.40 1.94
CA MET A 1 -10.56 22.14 2.09
C MET A 1 -10.27 21.00 3.05
N GLN A 2 -10.83 20.97 4.27
CA GLN A 2 -10.60 19.87 5.23
C GLN A 2 -11.06 18.49 4.74
N LEU A 3 -12.26 18.37 4.15
CA LEU A 3 -12.79 17.07 3.70
C LEU A 3 -11.88 16.40 2.66
N ALA A 4 -11.43 17.16 1.65
CA ALA A 4 -10.52 16.64 0.62
C ALA A 4 -9.19 16.18 1.21
N ILE A 5 -8.64 16.94 2.18
CA ILE A 5 -7.40 16.60 2.87
C ILE A 5 -7.59 15.31 3.69
N SER A 6 -8.68 15.18 4.45
CA SER A 6 -8.96 13.97 5.24
C SER A 6 -9.15 12.74 4.36
N ILE A 7 -9.80 12.86 3.20
CA ILE A 7 -9.92 11.77 2.22
C ILE A 7 -8.54 11.36 1.70
N LEU A 8 -7.70 12.33 1.34
CA LEU A 8 -6.35 12.04 0.84
C LEU A 8 -5.49 11.35 1.90
N ILE A 9 -5.55 11.82 3.15
CA ILE A 9 -4.85 11.19 4.29
C ILE A 9 -5.34 9.75 4.50
N GLY A 10 -6.66 9.52 4.45
CA GLY A 10 -7.22 8.17 4.56
C GLY A 10 -6.75 7.23 3.45
N LEU A 11 -6.70 7.70 2.20
CA LEU A 11 -6.19 6.93 1.06
C LEU A 11 -4.70 6.58 1.23
N ILE A 12 -3.89 7.55 1.65
CA ILE A 12 -2.46 7.35 1.90
C ILE A 12 -2.26 6.37 3.05
N ALA A 13 -3.03 6.46 4.14
CA ALA A 13 -2.96 5.53 5.26
C ALA A 13 -3.28 4.09 4.80
N LEU A 14 -4.33 3.90 4.01
CA LEU A 14 -4.65 2.58 3.43
C LEU A 14 -3.53 2.04 2.54
N ALA A 15 -2.88 2.90 1.74
CA ALA A 15 -1.73 2.51 0.94
C ALA A 15 -0.54 2.06 1.81
N HIS A 16 -0.26 2.74 2.93
CA HIS A 16 0.80 2.33 3.85
C HIS A 16 0.53 0.96 4.48
N PHE A 17 -0.72 0.71 4.91
CA PHE A 17 -1.10 -0.61 5.42
C PHE A 17 -0.99 -1.69 4.35
N TYR A 18 -1.36 -1.39 3.11
CA TYR A 18 -1.20 -2.33 1.99
C TYR A 18 0.27 -2.65 1.71
N ILE A 19 1.16 -1.64 1.71
CA ILE A 19 2.61 -1.83 1.50
C ILE A 19 3.21 -2.66 2.63
N LEU A 20 2.88 -2.36 3.89
CA LEU A 20 3.37 -3.11 5.05
C LEU A 20 2.90 -4.58 5.00
N TRP A 21 1.62 -4.81 4.69
CA TRP A 21 1.11 -6.17 4.50
C TRP A 21 1.79 -6.88 3.31
N PHE A 22 2.00 -6.15 2.22
CA PHE A 22 2.65 -6.68 1.04
C PHE A 22 4.09 -7.11 1.33
N GLU A 23 4.86 -6.29 2.06
CA GLU A 23 6.24 -6.57 2.44
C GLU A 23 6.35 -7.76 3.41
N MET A 24 5.48 -7.85 4.42
CA MET A 24 5.57 -8.89 5.44
C MET A 24 4.95 -10.23 5.00
N PHE A 25 3.86 -10.21 4.24
CA PHE A 25 3.04 -11.40 3.97
C PHE A 25 2.95 -11.76 2.48
N ALA A 26 2.82 -10.76 1.61
CA ALA A 26 2.64 -11.01 0.17
C ALA A 26 3.96 -11.00 -0.61
N TRP A 27 5.10 -10.74 0.05
CA TRP A 27 6.40 -10.63 -0.62
C TRP A 27 6.80 -11.94 -1.30
N THR A 28 6.57 -13.07 -0.64
CA THR A 28 6.89 -14.41 -1.19
C THR A 28 5.96 -14.84 -2.33
N THR A 29 4.73 -14.30 -2.39
CA THR A 29 3.71 -14.72 -3.38
C THR A 29 3.59 -13.76 -4.57
N ARG A 30 3.63 -12.45 -4.30
CA ARG A 30 3.45 -11.37 -5.29
C ARG A 30 4.75 -10.67 -5.64
N GLY A 31 5.76 -10.66 -4.76
CA GLY A 31 7.06 -10.05 -5.01
C GLY A 31 7.74 -10.56 -6.30
N PRO A 32 7.88 -11.89 -6.50
CA PRO A 32 8.49 -12.43 -7.71
C PRO A 32 7.74 -12.13 -9.01
N LYS A 33 6.46 -11.75 -8.97
CA LYS A 33 5.67 -11.38 -10.16
C LYS A 33 5.82 -9.90 -10.51
N VAL A 34 5.98 -9.04 -9.52
CA VAL A 34 6.09 -7.59 -9.69
C VAL A 34 7.54 -7.17 -9.99
N PHE A 35 8.52 -7.89 -9.41
CA PHE A 35 9.95 -7.57 -9.53
C PHE A 35 10.72 -8.50 -10.47
N ARG A 36 10.03 -9.25 -11.35
CA ARG A 36 10.70 -9.99 -12.42
C ARG A 36 11.09 -9.02 -13.52
N GLN A 37 12.32 -8.51 -13.46
CA GLN A 37 13.01 -7.96 -14.63
C GLN A 37 13.45 -9.08 -15.56
#